data_AF-A0A0D3BZS1-F1
#
_entry.id   AF-A0A0D3BZS1-F1
#
_cell.length_a   1.000
_cell.length_b   1.000
_cell.length_c   1.000
_cell.angle_alpha   90.00
_cell.angle_beta   90.00
_cell.angle_gamma   90.00
#
_symmetry.space_group_name_H-M   'P 1'
#
loop_
_entity.id
_entity.type
_entity.pdbx_description
1 polymer ?
#
loop_
_entity_poly.entity_id
_entity_poly.type
_entity_poly.pdbx_seq_one_letter_code
_entity_poly.pdbx_strand_id
1 'polypeptide(L)'
;MEKFLIKLKRKAPSSPPPSSPPPSSPSSSQSDLDDLDNLPWDPADQKKIYEYNANQKNEVIRKYLMRGPCQPRGHTFKQSMKGGVLRRFNPSWFDQFPNWLEYSAKKDATFCLYCYLFKYNAGKGGRNDA
;
A
#
# COMPACT_ATOMS: atom_id res chain seq x y z
N MET A 1 74.44 48.76 -5.64
CA MET A 1 74.73 47.95 -4.44
C MET A 1 73.53 47.05 -4.25
N GLU A 2 73.54 45.88 -4.91
CA GLU A 2 73.76 44.59 -4.24
C GLU A 2 73.02 44.56 -2.89
N LYS A 3 72.08 43.64 -2.67
CA LYS A 3 72.46 42.35 -2.10
C LYS A 3 71.25 41.40 -1.91
N PHE A 4 71.50 40.16 -2.33
CA PHE A 4 71.03 38.88 -1.77
C PHE A 4 69.59 38.38 -1.94
N LEU A 5 69.53 37.36 -2.80
CA LEU A 5 68.55 36.28 -2.88
C LEU A 5 68.33 35.58 -1.53
N ILE A 6 67.07 35.34 -1.17
CA ILE A 6 66.69 34.27 -0.24
C ILE A 6 65.59 33.44 -0.91
N LYS A 7 65.92 32.20 -1.31
CA LYS A 7 64.96 31.20 -1.78
C LYS A 7 64.12 30.75 -0.58
N LEU A 8 62.88 31.24 -0.47
CA LEU A 8 61.91 30.66 0.46
C LEU A 8 61.23 29.45 -0.20
N LYS A 9 61.70 28.25 0.15
CA LYS A 9 61.04 26.97 -0.17
C LYS A 9 59.74 26.89 0.63
N ARG A 10 58.60 27.24 0.01
CA ARG A 10 57.29 27.01 0.62
C ARG A 10 56.98 25.52 0.56
N LYS A 11 56.95 24.86 1.72
CA LYS A 11 56.34 23.54 1.88
C LYS A 11 54.83 23.75 1.94
N ALA A 12 54.10 23.23 0.95
CA ALA A 12 52.63 23.24 0.99
C ALA A 12 52.15 22.33 2.13
N PRO A 13 51.13 22.72 2.92
CA PRO A 13 50.48 21.80 3.83
C PRO A 13 49.76 20.72 3.00
N SER A 14 50.01 19.46 3.33
CA SER A 14 49.34 18.32 2.72
C SER A 14 47.84 18.38 3.04
N SER A 15 47.01 18.47 2.00
CA SER A 15 45.57 18.27 2.09
C SER A 15 45.28 16.89 2.71
N PRO A 16 44.32 16.74 3.64
CA PRO A 16 43.82 15.42 4.00
C PRO A 16 43.12 14.80 2.78
N PRO A 17 43.10 13.46 2.65
CA PRO A 17 42.38 12.79 1.57
C PRO A 17 40.88 13.11 1.65
N PRO A 18 40.15 13.11 0.53
CA PRO A 18 38.71 13.33 0.56
C PRO A 18 38.05 12.23 1.40
N SER A 19 37.42 12.63 2.50
CA SER A 19 36.59 11.78 3.33
C SER A 19 35.52 11.14 2.44
N SER A 20 35.50 9.82 2.39
CA SER A 20 34.44 9.04 1.75
C SER A 20 33.06 9.55 2.20
N PRO A 21 32.05 9.61 1.30
CA PRO A 21 30.70 9.92 1.73
C PRO A 21 30.25 8.87 2.76
N PRO A 22 29.43 9.24 3.75
CA PRO A 22 28.88 8.27 4.69
C PRO A 22 28.15 7.18 3.89
N PRO A 23 28.13 5.92 4.36
CA PRO A 23 27.33 4.89 3.72
C PRO A 23 25.91 5.41 3.64
N SER A 24 25.42 5.60 2.41
CA SER A 24 24.03 5.89 2.12
C SER A 24 23.21 4.82 2.83
N SER A 25 22.57 5.22 3.94
CA SER A 25 21.57 4.39 4.58
C SER A 25 20.61 3.93 3.48
N PRO A 26 20.29 2.62 3.37
CA PRO A 26 19.30 2.20 2.41
C PRO A 26 18.05 3.02 2.69
N SER A 27 17.68 3.81 1.70
CA SER A 27 16.49 4.62 1.67
C SER A 27 15.32 3.70 2.06
N SER A 28 14.84 3.84 3.29
CA SER A 28 13.66 3.14 3.82
C SER A 28 12.43 3.32 2.92
N SER A 29 12.48 4.27 1.98
CA SER A 29 11.44 4.56 1.00
C SER A 29 11.38 3.56 -0.18
N GLN A 30 12.41 2.75 -0.45
CA GLN A 30 12.38 1.82 -1.59
C GLN A 30 11.59 0.54 -1.27
N SER A 31 11.83 -0.07 -0.11
CA SER A 31 11.13 -1.30 0.30
C SER A 31 9.63 -1.11 0.50
N ASP A 32 9.21 0.11 0.88
CA ASP A 32 7.80 0.45 1.08
C ASP A 32 7.05 0.61 -0.26
N LEU A 33 7.71 1.01 -1.34
CA LEU A 33 7.06 1.18 -2.64
C LEU A 33 6.94 -0.15 -3.40
N ASP A 34 7.92 -1.05 -3.24
CA ASP A 34 7.91 -2.38 -3.85
C ASP A 34 6.70 -3.23 -3.40
N ASP A 35 6.17 -3.01 -2.19
CA ASP A 35 4.98 -3.69 -1.67
C ASP A 35 3.67 -3.28 -2.40
N LEU A 36 3.66 -2.11 -3.05
CA LEU A 36 2.46 -1.59 -3.71
C LEU A 36 2.17 -2.26 -5.05
N ASP A 37 3.15 -2.89 -5.69
CA ASP A 37 2.95 -3.57 -6.98
C ASP A 37 2.34 -4.96 -6.80
N ASN A 38 2.36 -5.50 -5.58
CA ASN A 38 1.86 -6.82 -5.26
C ASN A 38 0.58 -6.79 -4.41
N LEU A 39 -0.26 -5.78 -4.60
CA LEU A 39 -1.51 -5.64 -3.84
C LEU A 39 -2.50 -6.77 -4.15
N PRO A 40 -3.04 -7.45 -3.12
CA PRO A 40 -3.91 -8.60 -3.29
C PRO A 40 -5.17 -8.26 -4.10
N TRP A 41 -5.61 -9.20 -4.94
CA TRP A 41 -6.87 -9.05 -5.68
C TRP A 41 -8.10 -9.44 -4.90
N ASP A 42 -8.02 -10.55 -4.18
CA ASP A 42 -9.13 -11.02 -3.38
C ASP A 42 -9.35 -10.09 -2.16
N PRO A 43 -10.56 -9.51 -1.97
CA PRO A 43 -10.86 -8.67 -0.80
C PRO A 43 -10.67 -9.39 0.53
N ALA A 44 -10.71 -10.73 0.54
CA ALA A 44 -10.43 -11.53 1.72
C ALA A 44 -9.00 -11.39 2.24
N ASP A 45 -8.05 -11.02 1.37
CA ASP A 45 -6.62 -10.96 1.62
C ASP A 45 -6.09 -9.53 1.71
N GLN A 46 -6.95 -8.53 1.51
CA GLN A 46 -6.58 -7.12 1.60
C GLN A 46 -6.29 -6.69 3.05
N LYS A 47 -5.12 -6.08 3.26
CA LYS A 47 -4.79 -5.38 4.50
C LYS A 47 -5.69 -4.16 4.65
N LYS A 48 -6.07 -3.78 5.87
CA LYS A 48 -6.93 -2.60 6.07
C LYS A 48 -6.17 -1.32 5.70
N ILE A 49 -6.86 -0.37 5.06
CA ILE A 49 -6.27 0.89 4.57
C ILE A 49 -5.48 1.64 5.66
N TYR A 50 -5.96 1.63 6.90
CA TYR A 50 -5.28 2.34 7.98
C TYR A 50 -3.94 1.72 8.43
N GLU A 51 -3.70 0.45 8.09
CA GLU A 51 -2.48 -0.27 8.47
C GLU A 51 -1.31 -0.02 7.49
N TYR A 52 -1.56 0.69 6.38
CA TYR A 52 -0.51 1.21 5.50
C TYR A 52 0.07 2.50 6.07
N ASN A 53 1.31 2.86 5.69
CA ASN A 53 1.91 4.13 6.09
C ASN A 53 1.13 5.30 5.50
N ALA A 54 1.12 6.46 6.18
CA ALA A 54 0.37 7.64 5.73
C ALA A 54 0.69 8.04 4.28
N ASN A 55 1.94 7.91 3.88
CA ASN A 55 2.42 8.25 2.53
C ASN A 55 2.00 7.24 1.46
N GLN A 56 1.64 6.00 1.84
CA GLN A 56 1.23 4.93 0.90
C GLN A 56 -0.29 4.84 0.73
N LYS A 57 -1.09 5.25 1.73
CA LYS A 57 -2.55 5.08 1.73
C LYS A 57 -3.21 5.61 0.45
N ASN A 58 -2.83 6.81 0.03
CA ASN A 58 -3.39 7.44 -1.16
C ASN A 58 -3.07 6.64 -2.43
N GLU A 59 -1.86 6.11 -2.53
CA GLU A 59 -1.43 5.31 -3.67
C GLU A 59 -2.14 3.95 -3.69
N VAL A 60 -2.28 3.30 -2.54
CA VAL A 60 -3.08 2.06 -2.39
C VAL A 60 -4.52 2.30 -2.83
N ILE A 61 -5.15 3.37 -2.34
CA ILE A 61 -6.53 3.73 -2.71
C ILE A 61 -6.62 3.96 -4.22
N ARG A 62 -5.67 4.71 -4.80
CA ARG A 62 -5.62 4.98 -6.24
C ARG A 62 -5.51 3.68 -7.05
N LYS A 63 -4.64 2.75 -6.66
CA LYS A 63 -4.47 1.47 -7.36
C LYS A 63 -5.75 0.63 -7.33
N TYR A 64 -6.42 0.52 -6.18
CA TYR A 64 -7.68 -0.22 -6.10
C TYR A 64 -8.82 0.45 -6.89
N LEU A 65 -8.91 1.79 -6.88
CA LEU A 65 -9.88 2.51 -7.71
C LEU A 65 -9.63 2.30 -9.21
N MET A 66 -8.37 2.31 -9.65
CA MET A 66 -8.00 2.06 -11.05
C MET A 66 -8.27 0.63 -11.47
N ARG A 67 -8.06 -0.35 -10.58
CA ARG A 67 -8.32 -1.77 -10.88
C ARG A 67 -9.80 -2.12 -10.85
N GLY A 68 -10.59 -1.47 -10.00
CA GLY A 68 -12.00 -1.76 -9.80
C GLY A 68 -12.27 -2.98 -8.90
N PRO A 69 -13.55 -3.34 -8.70
CA PRO A 69 -13.96 -4.36 -7.75
C PRO A 69 -13.55 -5.78 -8.20
N CYS A 70 -13.20 -6.61 -7.23
CA CYS A 70 -12.95 -8.04 -7.45
C CYS A 70 -14.26 -8.80 -7.76
N GLN A 71 -14.53 -9.02 -9.05
CA GLN A 71 -15.72 -9.72 -9.56
C GLN A 71 -15.33 -10.97 -10.36
N PRO A 72 -14.88 -12.05 -9.71
CA PRO A 72 -14.49 -13.26 -10.41
C PRO A 72 -15.69 -13.91 -11.09
N ARG A 73 -15.60 -14.14 -12.40
CA ARG A 73 -16.63 -14.81 -13.22
C ARG A 73 -16.15 -16.19 -13.67
N GLY A 74 -17.07 -17.04 -14.12
CA GLY A 74 -16.74 -18.33 -14.74
C GLY A 74 -16.37 -19.46 -13.78
N HIS A 75 -16.64 -19.32 -12.48
CA HIS A 75 -16.42 -20.39 -11.50
C HIS A 75 -17.74 -20.81 -10.83
N THR A 76 -17.74 -22.00 -10.23
CA THR A 76 -18.89 -22.49 -9.46
C THR A 76 -18.94 -21.79 -8.10
N PHE A 77 -20.00 -21.01 -7.88
CA PHE A 77 -20.27 -20.42 -6.56
C PHE A 77 -20.68 -21.51 -5.57
N LYS A 78 -20.02 -21.51 -4.41
CA LYS A 78 -20.32 -22.48 -3.35
C LYS A 78 -21.74 -22.30 -2.85
N GLN A 79 -22.34 -23.41 -2.43
CA GLN A 79 -23.65 -23.42 -1.81
C GLN A 79 -23.52 -23.72 -0.33
N SER A 80 -24.30 -23.00 0.48
CA SER A 80 -24.39 -23.22 1.92
C SER A 80 -25.84 -23.28 2.39
N MET A 81 -26.09 -24.09 3.42
CA MET A 81 -27.41 -24.18 4.04
C MET A 81 -27.62 -22.97 4.96
N LYS A 82 -28.64 -22.15 4.66
CA LYS A 82 -28.98 -20.94 5.44
C LYS A 82 -30.48 -20.88 5.65
N GLY A 83 -30.91 -21.11 6.90
CA GLY A 83 -32.33 -21.09 7.27
C GLY A 83 -33.15 -22.19 6.57
N GLY A 84 -32.60 -23.40 6.46
CA GLY A 84 -33.28 -24.54 5.80
C GLY A 84 -33.29 -24.47 4.27
N VAL A 85 -32.70 -23.44 3.66
CA VAL A 85 -32.63 -23.27 2.20
C VAL A 85 -31.18 -23.28 1.76
N LEU A 86 -30.90 -24.01 0.68
CA LEU A 86 -29.59 -24.00 0.03
C LEU A 86 -29.42 -22.70 -0.75
N ARG A 87 -28.50 -21.85 -0.31
CA ARG A 87 -28.23 -20.53 -0.90
C ARG A 87 -26.83 -20.48 -1.51
N ARG A 88 -26.67 -19.65 -2.54
CA ARG A 88 -25.38 -19.32 -3.17
C ARG A 88 -25.35 -17.84 -3.50
N PHE A 89 -24.15 -17.31 -3.73
CA PHE A 89 -24.00 -15.99 -4.34
C PHE A 89 -24.68 -15.95 -5.72
N ASN A 90 -25.31 -14.82 -6.04
CA ASN A 90 -25.96 -14.61 -7.33
C ASN A 90 -25.04 -13.80 -8.26
N PRO A 91 -24.46 -14.40 -9.32
CA PRO A 91 -23.54 -13.70 -10.22
C PRO A 91 -24.17 -12.52 -10.97
N SER A 92 -25.50 -12.50 -11.15
CA SER A 92 -26.18 -11.34 -11.77
C SER A 92 -26.05 -10.06 -10.94
N TRP A 93 -25.68 -10.15 -9.66
CA TRP A 93 -25.37 -8.99 -8.84
C TRP A 93 -24.12 -8.24 -9.30
N PHE A 94 -23.19 -8.89 -10.03
CA PHE A 94 -22.08 -8.17 -10.64
C PHE A 94 -22.55 -7.20 -11.72
N ASP A 95 -23.57 -7.57 -12.50
CA ASP A 95 -24.13 -6.71 -13.53
C ASP A 95 -25.00 -5.59 -12.92
N GLN A 96 -25.67 -5.87 -11.79
CA GLN A 96 -26.45 -4.86 -11.05
C GLN A 96 -25.56 -3.87 -10.28
N PHE A 97 -24.42 -4.32 -9.78
CA PHE A 97 -23.53 -3.53 -8.92
C PHE A 97 -22.08 -3.56 -9.42
N PRO A 98 -21.82 -3.11 -10.67
CA PRO A 98 -20.54 -3.28 -11.33
C PRO A 98 -19.39 -2.50 -10.68
N ASN A 99 -19.69 -1.45 -9.93
CA ASN A 99 -18.70 -0.49 -9.46
C ASN A 99 -18.19 -0.75 -8.04
N TRP A 100 -18.91 -1.54 -7.24
CA TRP A 100 -18.61 -1.63 -5.80
C TRP A 100 -18.75 -3.02 -5.20
N LEU A 101 -19.56 -3.91 -5.78
CA LEU A 101 -19.76 -5.24 -5.21
C LEU A 101 -18.55 -6.11 -5.54
N GLU A 102 -17.93 -6.64 -4.49
CA GLU A 102 -16.83 -7.59 -4.60
C GLU A 102 -17.25 -8.95 -4.05
N TYR A 103 -16.64 -10.03 -4.54
CA TYR A 103 -16.86 -11.38 -4.04
C TYR A 103 -15.54 -12.13 -3.88
N SER A 104 -15.36 -12.75 -2.72
CA SER A 104 -14.26 -13.68 -2.47
C SER A 104 -14.76 -15.11 -2.57
N ALA A 105 -14.27 -15.86 -3.56
CA ALA A 105 -14.51 -17.31 -3.64
C ALA A 105 -13.84 -18.07 -2.48
N LYS A 106 -12.74 -17.53 -1.95
CA LYS A 106 -12.01 -18.08 -0.80
C LYS A 106 -12.87 -18.06 0.47
N LYS A 107 -13.52 -16.92 0.75
CA LYS A 107 -14.38 -16.74 1.93
C LYS A 107 -15.87 -17.04 1.68
N ASP A 108 -16.27 -17.26 0.42
CA ASP A 108 -17.68 -17.35 0.01
C ASP A 108 -18.53 -16.20 0.57
N ALA A 109 -18.05 -14.97 0.38
CA ALA A 109 -18.61 -13.77 1.01
C ALA A 109 -18.52 -12.56 0.08
N THR A 110 -19.48 -11.64 0.23
CA THR A 110 -19.51 -10.37 -0.48
C THR A 110 -18.83 -9.27 0.32
N PHE A 111 -18.16 -8.39 -0.39
CA PHE A 111 -17.47 -7.22 0.13
C PHE A 111 -17.89 -5.97 -0.66
N CYS A 112 -17.46 -4.81 -0.17
CA CYS A 112 -17.79 -3.52 -0.76
C CYS A 112 -16.49 -2.72 -0.94
N LEU A 113 -16.12 -2.45 -2.18
CA LEU A 113 -14.88 -1.75 -2.54
C LEU A 113 -14.81 -0.37 -1.85
N TYR A 114 -15.80 0.49 -2.06
CA TYR A 114 -15.80 1.83 -1.48
C TYR A 114 -15.85 1.81 0.05
N CYS A 115 -16.53 0.83 0.63
CA CYS A 115 -16.57 0.65 2.08
C CYS A 115 -15.20 0.29 2.62
N TYR A 116 -14.40 -0.51 1.90
CA TYR A 116 -13.02 -0.82 2.26
C TYR A 116 -12.12 0.41 2.12
N LEU A 117 -12.19 1.12 0.99
CA LEU A 117 -11.33 2.26 0.67
C LEU A 117 -11.53 3.44 1.63
N PHE A 118 -12.77 3.71 2.00
CA PHE A 118 -13.14 4.89 2.78
C PHE A 118 -13.65 4.55 4.18
N LYS A 119 -13.36 3.33 4.69
CA LYS A 119 -13.77 2.96 6.04
C LYS A 119 -13.16 3.93 7.04
N TYR A 120 -14.00 4.80 7.61
CA TYR A 120 -13.56 5.64 8.70
C TYR A 120 -13.35 4.76 9.93
N ASN A 121 -12.14 4.80 10.49
CA ASN A 121 -11.93 4.36 11.86
C ASN A 121 -12.53 5.41 12.77
N ALA A 122 -13.86 5.40 12.91
CA ALA A 122 -14.47 6.00 14.09
C ALA A 122 -13.79 5.28 15.25
N GLY A 123 -12.99 6.02 16.00
CA GLY A 123 -12.19 5.45 17.07
C GLY A 123 -13.06 4.65 18.03
N LYS A 124 -12.39 3.92 18.91
CA LYS A 124 -12.93 3.59 20.23
C LYS A 124 -13.28 4.90 20.98
N GLY A 125 -14.31 5.61 20.52
CA GLY A 125 -14.92 6.77 21.14
C GLY A 125 -16.29 6.33 21.56
N GLY A 126 -16.51 6.34 22.87
CA GLY A 126 -17.65 5.72 23.55
C GLY A 126 -18.98 5.95 22.84
N ARG A 127 -19.70 4.85 22.72
CA ARG A 127 -21.16 4.86 22.60
C ARG A 127 -21.69 5.56 23.86
N ASN A 128 -21.90 6.87 23.77
CA ASN A 128 -22.68 7.58 24.77
C ASN A 128 -24.14 7.32 24.39
N ASP A 129 -24.71 6.28 24.98
CA ASP A 129 -26.16 6.11 25.02
C ASP A 129 -26.70 7.28 25.87
N ALA A 130 -27.50 8.14 25.25
CA ALA A 130 -28.32 9.17 25.89
C ALA A 130 -29.74 9.09 25.34
#